data_AF-A0A178E785-F1
#
_entry.id   AF-A0A178E785-F1
#
_cell.length_a   1.000
_cell.length_b   1.000
_cell.length_c   1.000
_cell.angle_alpha   90.00
_cell.angle_beta   90.00
_cell.angle_gamma   90.00
#
_symmetry.space_group_name_H-M   'P 1'
#
loop_
_entity.id
_entity.type
_entity.pdbx_description
1 polymer ?
#
loop_
_entity_poly.entity_id
_entity_poly.type
_entity_poly.pdbx_seq_one_letter_code
_entity_poly.pdbx_strand_id
1 'polypeptide(L)'
;MATTNTPTALQTLLSTANTIVSMTAERLNPNANPHAPAFLHGLKYIPSPPGTQSTTWYLTILPFITTLMFRLDSVPDILFASVMLAAPSLPNLHTALTALSFPNFYWFAGVGDARPHNPFCQFAIHLPHLRVLELGLHTAGCTMARTTGGDEDAPQERRAMSSRDVVAKYELQALFGCRELRVLRMRYVECKIVKASCTEGDPVAVLQEMRGWIQEEFGKKGREVRVELLEIETS
;
A
#
# COMPACT_ATOMS: atom_id res chain seq x y z
N MET A 1 -10.97 -19.74 -42.22
CA MET A 1 -9.87 -19.29 -41.34
C MET A 1 -10.32 -18.04 -40.64
N ALA A 2 -10.57 -18.11 -39.33
CA ALA A 2 -11.07 -16.97 -38.55
C ALA A 2 -9.87 -16.15 -38.04
N THR A 3 -9.70 -14.94 -38.58
CA THR A 3 -8.74 -13.96 -38.07
C THR A 3 -9.28 -13.38 -36.77
N THR A 4 -8.74 -13.80 -35.63
CA THR A 4 -9.07 -13.28 -34.31
C THR A 4 -8.48 -11.88 -34.16
N ASN A 5 -9.31 -10.86 -34.40
CA ASN A 5 -9.02 -9.45 -34.08
C ASN A 5 -8.98 -9.24 -32.56
N THR A 6 -7.90 -9.65 -31.91
CA THR A 6 -7.63 -9.36 -30.49
C THR A 6 -6.25 -8.72 -30.21
N PRO A 7 -5.73 -7.71 -30.96
CA PRO A 7 -4.55 -6.95 -30.50
C PRO A 7 -4.87 -5.58 -29.87
N THR A 8 -6.03 -4.98 -30.13
CA THR A 8 -6.21 -3.53 -29.92
C THR A 8 -6.43 -3.12 -28.45
N ALA A 9 -7.20 -3.90 -27.68
CA ALA A 9 -7.52 -3.57 -26.29
C ALA A 9 -6.31 -3.72 -25.36
N LEU A 10 -5.53 -4.79 -25.53
CA LEU A 10 -4.31 -5.04 -24.76
C LEU A 10 -3.22 -4.02 -25.07
N GLN A 11 -3.03 -3.65 -26.34
CA GLN A 11 -2.08 -2.58 -26.70
C GLN A 11 -2.50 -1.22 -26.15
N THR A 12 -3.80 -0.92 -26.10
CA THR A 12 -4.30 0.33 -25.51
C THR A 12 -4.04 0.36 -24.00
N LEU A 13 -4.32 -0.74 -23.29
CA LEU A 13 -4.03 -0.90 -21.85
C LEU A 13 -2.53 -0.84 -21.53
N LEU A 14 -1.67 -1.40 -22.40
CA LEU A 14 -0.22 -1.36 -22.27
C LEU A 14 0.38 0.04 -22.52
N SER A 15 -0.35 0.93 -23.21
CA SER A 15 0.12 2.27 -23.57
C SER A 15 -0.19 3.35 -22.54
N THR A 16 -1.08 3.09 -21.57
CA THR A 16 -1.39 4.02 -20.48
C THR A 16 -0.43 3.84 -19.31
N ALA A 17 0.40 4.85 -19.07
CA ALA A 17 1.22 4.90 -17.87
C ALA A 17 0.36 4.83 -16.60
N ASN A 18 0.72 3.93 -15.68
CA ASN A 18 0.19 3.78 -14.31
C ASN A 18 -1.33 3.53 -14.19
N THR A 19 -1.83 2.48 -14.84
CA THR A 19 -3.16 1.97 -14.52
C THR A 19 -3.22 1.53 -13.04
N ILE A 20 -4.14 2.13 -12.29
CA ILE A 20 -4.39 1.79 -10.87
C ILE A 20 -5.50 0.75 -10.82
N VAL A 21 -5.21 -0.41 -10.22
CA VAL A 21 -6.21 -1.43 -9.89
C VAL A 21 -6.72 -1.18 -8.47
N SER A 22 -7.97 -0.77 -8.34
CA SER A 22 -8.63 -0.58 -7.03
C SER A 22 -9.11 -1.91 -6.47
N MET A 23 -8.52 -2.37 -5.37
CA MET A 23 -8.92 -3.62 -4.74
C MET A 23 -10.26 -3.52 -4.00
N THR A 24 -10.63 -2.32 -3.57
CA THR A 24 -12.00 -2.05 -3.11
C THR A 24 -13.01 -2.31 -4.23
N ALA A 25 -12.76 -1.81 -5.45
CA ALA A 25 -13.68 -2.00 -6.57
C ALA A 25 -13.80 -3.47 -7.00
N GLU A 26 -12.67 -4.18 -7.05
CA GLU A 26 -12.63 -5.63 -7.32
C GLU A 26 -13.43 -6.43 -6.28
N ARG A 27 -13.23 -6.13 -4.98
CA ARG A 27 -13.91 -6.83 -3.88
C ARG A 27 -15.41 -6.52 -3.81
N LEU A 28 -15.82 -5.29 -4.14
CA LEU A 28 -17.23 -4.86 -4.08
C LEU A 28 -18.02 -5.19 -5.35
N ASN A 29 -17.36 -5.72 -6.38
CA ASN A 29 -18.05 -6.15 -7.60
C ASN A 29 -19.10 -7.24 -7.26
N PRO A 30 -20.33 -7.20 -7.81
CA PRO A 30 -21.34 -8.22 -7.57
C PRO A 30 -20.87 -9.66 -7.87
N ASN A 31 -19.92 -9.82 -8.80
CA ASN A 31 -19.32 -11.09 -9.18
C ASN A 31 -17.86 -11.20 -8.71
N ALA A 32 -17.50 -10.53 -7.60
CA ALA A 32 -16.15 -10.53 -7.06
C ALA A 32 -15.66 -11.97 -6.83
N ASN A 33 -14.59 -12.34 -7.50
CA ASN A 33 -13.95 -13.65 -7.34
C ASN A 33 -12.43 -13.46 -7.28
N PRO A 34 -11.78 -13.71 -6.13
CA PRO A 34 -10.33 -13.56 -6.02
C PRO A 34 -9.56 -14.57 -6.90
N HIS A 35 -10.21 -15.64 -7.38
CA HIS A 35 -9.61 -16.61 -8.30
C HIS A 35 -9.71 -16.21 -9.78
N ALA A 36 -10.51 -15.19 -10.09
CA ALA A 36 -10.75 -14.66 -11.43
C ALA A 36 -11.05 -13.16 -11.36
N PRO A 37 -10.05 -12.32 -10.99
CA PRO A 37 -10.27 -10.90 -10.76
C PRO A 37 -10.66 -10.17 -12.05
N ALA A 38 -11.51 -9.15 -11.92
CA ALA A 38 -12.12 -8.48 -13.05
C ALA A 38 -11.12 -7.64 -13.86
N PHE A 39 -10.03 -7.15 -13.26
CA PHE A 39 -8.97 -6.46 -14.01
C PHE A 39 -8.25 -7.37 -15.03
N LEU A 40 -8.43 -8.69 -14.95
CA LEU A 40 -7.98 -9.65 -15.97
C LEU A 40 -9.09 -10.01 -16.98
N HIS A 41 -10.33 -9.55 -16.78
CA HIS A 41 -11.42 -9.80 -17.73
C HIS A 41 -11.08 -9.19 -19.09
N GLY A 42 -11.16 -10.00 -20.14
CA GLY A 42 -10.78 -9.63 -21.51
C GLY A 42 -9.42 -10.16 -21.93
N LEU A 43 -8.55 -10.52 -20.98
CA LEU A 43 -7.41 -11.39 -21.25
C LEU A 43 -7.94 -12.81 -21.35
N LYS A 44 -7.97 -13.38 -22.56
CA LYS A 44 -8.35 -14.78 -22.78
C LYS A 44 -7.29 -15.69 -22.16
N TYR A 45 -7.34 -15.87 -20.86
CA TYR A 45 -6.61 -16.90 -20.14
C TYR A 45 -7.60 -18.00 -19.78
N ILE A 46 -7.45 -19.15 -20.43
CA ILE A 46 -8.11 -20.38 -20.00
C ILE A 46 -7.17 -20.97 -18.95
N PRO A 47 -7.59 -21.08 -17.67
CA PRO A 47 -6.82 -21.77 -16.65
C PRO A 47 -6.51 -23.17 -17.16
N SER A 48 -5.25 -23.40 -17.51
CA SER A 48 -4.81 -24.72 -17.95
C SER A 48 -4.59 -25.58 -16.70
N PRO A 49 -4.76 -26.91 -16.78
CA PRO A 49 -4.48 -27.80 -15.67
C PRO A 49 -3.12 -27.51 -15.03
N PRO A 50 -2.97 -27.65 -13.70
CA PRO A 50 -1.69 -27.50 -13.02
C PRO A 50 -0.59 -28.30 -13.75
N GLY A 51 0.47 -27.63 -14.19
CA GLY A 51 1.57 -28.25 -14.97
C GLY A 51 1.54 -28.02 -16.49
N THR A 52 0.44 -27.50 -17.05
CA THR A 52 0.35 -27.09 -18.47
C THR A 52 0.23 -25.58 -18.61
N GLN A 53 1.15 -24.87 -17.96
CA GLN A 53 1.11 -23.42 -17.86
C GLN A 53 1.10 -22.75 -19.24
N SER A 54 0.09 -21.93 -19.50
CA SER A 54 -0.04 -21.21 -20.77
C SER A 54 1.11 -20.23 -20.94
N THR A 55 1.84 -20.32 -22.06
CA THR A 55 2.87 -19.36 -22.48
C THR A 55 2.36 -17.90 -22.39
N THR A 56 1.07 -17.67 -22.64
CA THR A 56 0.43 -16.36 -22.52
C THR A 56 0.48 -15.81 -21.10
N TRP A 57 0.33 -16.64 -20.07
CA TRP A 57 0.37 -16.18 -18.68
C TRP A 57 1.73 -15.59 -18.33
N TYR A 58 2.80 -16.34 -18.61
CA TYR A 58 4.16 -15.94 -18.24
C TYR A 58 4.76 -14.89 -19.16
N LEU A 59 4.48 -14.94 -20.46
CA LEU A 59 5.08 -14.02 -21.43
C LEU A 59 4.26 -12.76 -21.69
N THR A 60 2.99 -12.72 -21.25
CA THR A 60 2.10 -11.58 -21.54
C THR A 60 1.42 -11.06 -20.29
N ILE A 61 0.72 -11.91 -19.53
CA ILE A 61 -0.12 -11.45 -18.43
C ILE A 61 0.70 -11.01 -17.22
N LEU A 62 1.65 -11.81 -16.74
CA LEU A 62 2.52 -11.42 -15.62
C LEU A 62 3.30 -10.12 -15.94
N PRO A 63 3.97 -9.98 -17.11
CA PRO A 63 4.60 -8.72 -17.49
C PRO A 63 3.64 -7.52 -17.50
N PHE A 64 2.42 -7.68 -18.01
CA PHE A 64 1.40 -6.64 -17.94
C PHE A 64 1.07 -6.26 -16.49
N ILE A 65 0.90 -7.23 -15.60
CA ILE A 65 0.62 -6.97 -14.17
C ILE A 65 1.74 -6.17 -13.50
N THR A 66 3.00 -6.35 -13.91
CA THR A 66 4.13 -5.56 -13.37
C THR A 66 4.07 -4.07 -13.71
N THR A 67 3.22 -3.65 -14.65
CA THR A 67 3.01 -2.23 -14.98
C THR A 67 1.86 -1.59 -14.20
N LEU A 68 1.14 -2.38 -13.39
CA LEU A 68 -0.02 -1.93 -12.63
C LEU A 68 0.38 -1.50 -11.22
N MET A 69 -0.35 -0.53 -10.66
CA MET A 69 -0.29 -0.21 -9.24
C MET A 69 -1.56 -0.70 -8.55
N PHE A 70 -1.41 -1.53 -7.53
CA PHE A 70 -2.55 -2.04 -6.77
C PHE A 70 -2.82 -1.12 -5.58
N ARG A 71 -4.03 -0.57 -5.52
CA ARG A 71 -4.49 0.31 -4.45
C ARG A 71 -5.37 -0.46 -3.48
N LEU A 72 -4.95 -0.54 -2.22
CA LEU A 72 -5.64 -1.23 -1.13
C LEU A 72 -6.00 -0.20 -0.05
N ASP A 73 -7.30 0.10 0.06
CA ASP A 73 -7.79 1.20 0.89
C ASP A 73 -8.14 0.74 2.30
N SER A 74 -8.18 -0.58 2.54
CA SER A 74 -8.66 -1.15 3.79
C SER A 74 -8.13 -2.57 4.05
N VAL A 75 -8.27 -3.04 5.29
CA VAL A 75 -7.91 -4.42 5.67
C VAL A 75 -8.72 -5.49 4.93
N PRO A 76 -10.04 -5.34 4.69
CA PRO A 76 -10.77 -6.22 3.80
C PRO A 76 -10.16 -6.35 2.40
N ASP A 77 -9.60 -5.28 1.85
CA ASP A 77 -8.92 -5.34 0.55
C ASP A 77 -7.63 -6.17 0.63
N ILE A 78 -6.87 -6.06 1.73
CA ILE A 78 -5.69 -6.90 1.99
C ILE A 78 -6.09 -8.38 2.06
N LEU A 79 -7.17 -8.71 2.76
CA LEU A 79 -7.65 -10.08 2.87
C LEU A 79 -8.06 -10.62 1.49
N PHE A 80 -8.82 -9.85 0.72
CA PHE A 80 -9.22 -10.23 -0.64
C PHE A 80 -8.00 -10.42 -1.55
N ALA A 81 -7.05 -9.48 -1.54
CA ALA A 81 -5.82 -9.57 -2.32
C ALA A 81 -4.98 -10.78 -1.88
N SER A 82 -4.90 -11.08 -0.59
CA SER A 82 -4.16 -12.25 -0.09
C SER A 82 -4.72 -13.57 -0.62
N VAL A 83 -6.06 -13.72 -0.65
CA VAL A 83 -6.72 -14.89 -1.26
C VAL A 83 -6.43 -14.95 -2.75
N MET A 84 -6.46 -13.81 -3.46
CA MET A 84 -6.12 -13.72 -4.88
C MET A 84 -4.67 -14.15 -5.15
N LEU A 85 -3.71 -13.70 -4.34
CA LEU A 85 -2.29 -14.05 -4.50
C LEU A 85 -2.00 -15.54 -4.21
N ALA A 86 -2.84 -16.18 -3.40
CA ALA A 86 -2.75 -17.61 -3.10
C ALA A 86 -3.56 -18.49 -4.07
N ALA A 87 -4.30 -17.91 -5.00
CA ALA A 87 -5.18 -18.64 -5.90
C ALA A 87 -4.37 -19.55 -6.86
N PRO A 88 -4.64 -20.87 -6.91
CA PRO A 88 -3.95 -21.77 -7.84
C PRO A 88 -4.18 -21.43 -9.31
N SER A 89 -5.28 -20.76 -9.63
CA SER A 89 -5.60 -20.25 -10.98
C SER A 89 -4.70 -19.09 -11.42
N LEU A 90 -4.00 -18.44 -10.49
CA LEU A 90 -3.16 -17.26 -10.71
C LEU A 90 -1.71 -17.53 -10.25
N PRO A 91 -1.02 -18.53 -10.83
CA PRO A 91 0.29 -18.95 -10.37
C PRO A 91 1.31 -17.81 -10.47
N ASN A 92 2.16 -17.66 -9.45
CA ASN A 92 3.20 -16.64 -9.38
C ASN A 92 2.69 -15.19 -9.44
N LEU A 93 1.39 -14.93 -9.22
CA LEU A 93 0.85 -13.58 -9.24
C LEU A 93 1.57 -12.64 -8.25
N HIS A 94 1.88 -13.13 -7.04
CA HIS A 94 2.60 -12.36 -6.02
C HIS A 94 3.98 -11.86 -6.48
N THR A 95 4.60 -12.53 -7.46
CA THR A 95 5.89 -12.10 -8.04
C THR A 95 5.72 -10.94 -9.02
N ALA A 96 4.54 -10.78 -9.62
CA ALA A 96 4.27 -9.72 -10.59
C ALA A 96 3.79 -8.41 -9.96
N LEU A 97 3.43 -8.40 -8.67
CA LEU A 97 3.04 -7.18 -7.96
C LEU A 97 4.28 -6.37 -7.58
N THR A 98 4.58 -5.34 -8.37
CA THR A 98 5.76 -4.48 -8.22
C THR A 98 5.45 -3.11 -7.61
N ALA A 99 4.18 -2.70 -7.57
CA ALA A 99 3.75 -1.41 -7.05
C ALA A 99 2.46 -1.51 -6.22
N LEU A 100 2.49 -0.96 -5.00
CA LEU A 100 1.35 -0.86 -4.09
C LEU A 100 1.07 0.58 -3.66
N SER A 101 -0.20 0.88 -3.38
CA SER A 101 -0.63 2.10 -2.69
C SER A 101 -1.62 1.77 -1.57
N PHE A 102 -1.34 2.32 -0.38
CA PHE A 102 -2.17 2.24 0.83
C PHE A 102 -2.59 3.65 1.23
N PRO A 103 -3.58 4.29 0.56
CA PRO A 103 -3.90 5.69 0.77
C PRO A 103 -4.55 5.97 2.13
N ASN A 104 -5.10 4.95 2.78
CA ASN A 104 -5.64 5.03 4.13
C ASN A 104 -4.78 4.21 5.11
N PHE A 105 -3.47 4.43 5.08
CA PHE A 105 -2.52 3.80 5.99
C PHE A 105 -2.65 4.43 7.39
N TYR A 106 -3.80 4.23 8.01
CA TYR A 106 -4.15 4.77 9.32
C TYR A 106 -4.03 3.71 10.40
N TRP A 107 -3.41 4.08 11.52
CA TRP A 107 -3.28 3.25 12.71
C TRP A 107 -3.77 4.04 13.92
N PHE A 108 -5.08 3.98 14.16
CA PHE A 108 -5.72 4.70 15.26
C PHE A 108 -5.59 3.95 16.59
N ALA A 109 -5.69 4.69 17.70
CA ALA A 109 -5.76 4.11 19.04
C ALA A 109 -6.94 3.14 19.14
N GLY A 110 -6.78 2.02 19.86
CA GLY A 110 -7.77 0.93 19.95
C GLY A 110 -7.67 -0.13 18.85
N VAL A 111 -7.07 0.16 17.69
CA VAL A 111 -6.78 -0.87 16.66
C VAL A 111 -5.48 -1.61 16.97
N GLY A 112 -4.45 -0.86 17.40
CA GLY A 112 -3.13 -1.41 17.71
C GLY A 112 -3.13 -2.35 18.92
N ASP A 113 -3.96 -2.08 19.92
CA ASP A 113 -4.00 -2.88 21.15
C ASP A 113 -4.48 -4.33 20.91
N ALA A 114 -5.30 -4.52 19.87
CA ALA A 114 -5.83 -5.83 19.47
C ALA A 114 -5.01 -6.49 18.34
N ARG A 115 -4.00 -5.82 17.78
CA ARG A 115 -3.25 -6.29 16.62
C ARG A 115 -1.75 -6.09 16.81
N PRO A 116 -0.97 -7.18 17.00
CA PRO A 116 0.47 -7.06 17.23
C PRO A 116 1.25 -6.53 16.02
N HIS A 117 0.64 -6.58 14.82
CA HIS A 117 1.29 -6.20 13.57
C HIS A 117 0.37 -5.36 12.68
N ASN A 118 0.97 -4.44 11.92
CA ASN A 118 0.31 -3.66 10.90
C ASN A 118 0.10 -4.52 9.62
N PRO A 119 -1.15 -4.90 9.28
CA PRO A 119 -1.43 -5.82 8.18
C PRO A 119 -0.99 -5.26 6.82
N PHE A 120 -0.92 -3.94 6.65
CA PHE A 120 -0.44 -3.32 5.41
C PHE A 120 1.07 -3.55 5.23
N CYS A 121 1.85 -3.34 6.30
CA CYS A 121 3.29 -3.64 6.33
C CYS A 121 3.53 -5.13 6.13
N GLN A 122 2.79 -5.98 6.85
CA GLN A 122 2.88 -7.44 6.71
C GLN A 122 2.55 -7.88 5.29
N PHE A 123 1.51 -7.34 4.65
CA PHE A 123 1.21 -7.67 3.26
C PHE A 123 2.36 -7.28 2.31
N ALA A 124 2.91 -6.08 2.47
CA ALA A 124 3.99 -5.57 1.61
C ALA A 124 5.26 -6.44 1.66
N ILE A 125 5.66 -6.94 2.84
CA ILE A 125 6.90 -7.75 2.96
C ILE A 125 6.79 -9.13 2.32
N HIS A 126 5.58 -9.62 2.04
CA HIS A 126 5.36 -10.89 1.35
C HIS A 126 5.46 -10.77 -0.19
N LEU A 127 5.67 -9.56 -0.72
CA LEU A 127 5.83 -9.31 -2.15
C LEU A 127 7.31 -9.21 -2.52
N PRO A 128 7.91 -10.26 -3.13
CA PRO A 128 9.36 -10.34 -3.30
C PRO A 128 9.94 -9.28 -4.24
N HIS A 129 9.15 -8.83 -5.23
CA HIS A 129 9.56 -7.86 -6.25
C HIS A 129 8.89 -6.49 -6.09
N LEU A 130 8.39 -6.17 -4.89
CA LEU A 130 7.83 -4.85 -4.61
C LEU A 130 8.91 -3.76 -4.72
N ARG A 131 8.74 -2.85 -5.67
CA ARG A 131 9.68 -1.76 -5.99
C ARG A 131 9.15 -0.39 -5.61
N VAL A 132 7.83 -0.19 -5.68
CA VAL A 132 7.17 1.08 -5.38
C VAL A 132 6.13 0.85 -4.30
N LEU A 133 6.20 1.62 -3.23
CA LEU A 133 5.21 1.61 -2.16
C LEU A 133 4.75 3.03 -1.87
N GLU A 134 3.44 3.24 -1.81
CA GLU A 134 2.82 4.50 -1.41
C GLU A 134 2.02 4.31 -0.12
N LEU A 135 2.26 5.17 0.86
CA LEU A 135 1.58 5.20 2.16
C LEU A 135 0.86 6.54 2.30
N GLY A 136 -0.46 6.50 2.51
CA GLY A 136 -1.25 7.69 2.85
C GLY A 136 -1.40 7.83 4.35
N LEU A 137 -0.78 8.87 4.89
CA LEU A 137 -0.68 9.21 6.29
C LEU A 137 -1.58 10.41 6.60
N HIS A 138 -1.89 10.58 7.88
CA HIS A 138 -2.62 11.75 8.38
C HIS A 138 -1.89 12.30 9.59
N THR A 139 -1.71 13.62 9.69
CA THR A 139 -0.91 14.22 10.78
C THR A 139 -1.49 13.93 12.17
N ALA A 140 -2.80 13.65 12.29
CA ALA A 140 -3.40 13.13 13.52
C ALA A 140 -2.71 11.86 14.04
N GLY A 141 -2.26 11.00 13.13
CA GLY A 141 -1.55 9.77 13.45
C GLY A 141 -0.17 9.98 14.07
N CYS A 142 0.40 11.18 13.92
CA CYS A 142 1.72 11.59 14.44
C CYS A 142 1.61 12.36 15.76
N THR A 143 0.44 12.36 16.39
CA THR A 143 0.20 13.04 17.66
C THR A 143 -0.39 12.08 18.67
N MET A 144 -0.21 12.40 19.95
CA MET A 144 -0.85 11.70 21.07
C MET A 144 -1.56 12.70 21.96
N ALA A 145 -2.57 12.23 22.69
CA ALA A 145 -3.23 13.03 23.71
C ALA A 145 -2.23 13.41 24.81
N ARG A 146 -2.35 14.63 25.31
CA ARG A 146 -1.65 15.07 26.50
C ARG A 146 -2.50 14.64 27.70
N THR A 147 -1.98 13.75 28.55
CA THR A 147 -2.64 13.41 29.81
C THR A 147 -2.41 14.54 30.81
N THR A 148 -3.28 15.54 30.80
CA THR A 148 -3.39 16.53 31.87
C THR A 148 -4.32 15.95 32.92
N GLY A 149 -3.77 15.49 34.05
CA GLY A 149 -4.59 14.92 35.12
C GLY A 149 -5.60 15.94 35.64
N GLY A 150 -6.89 15.67 35.50
CA GLY A 150 -7.90 16.29 36.35
C GLY A 150 -9.25 16.67 35.73
N ASP A 151 -9.40 16.76 34.41
CA ASP A 151 -10.64 17.29 33.83
C ASP A 151 -11.03 16.54 32.54
N GLU A 152 -12.08 15.70 32.60
CA GLU A 152 -12.59 14.93 31.45
C GLU A 152 -13.28 15.84 30.41
N ASP A 153 -13.69 17.04 30.81
CA ASP A 153 -14.41 18.00 29.96
C ASP A 153 -13.51 19.02 29.24
N ALA A 154 -12.21 19.07 29.57
CA ALA A 154 -11.28 19.97 28.92
C ALA A 154 -11.02 19.52 27.45
N PRO A 155 -10.91 20.45 26.49
CA PRO A 155 -10.55 20.11 25.12
C PRO A 155 -9.23 19.36 25.11
N GLN A 156 -9.23 18.17 24.50
CA GLN A 156 -8.10 17.26 24.54
C GLN A 156 -6.88 17.85 23.80
N GLU A 157 -5.97 18.46 24.55
CA GLU A 157 -4.69 18.93 24.03
C GLU A 157 -3.89 17.76 23.45
N ARG A 158 -3.14 18.05 22.39
CA ARG A 158 -2.28 17.08 21.72
C ARG A 158 -0.84 17.53 21.74
N ARG A 159 0.08 16.58 21.66
CA ARG A 159 1.49 16.82 21.37
C ARG A 159 1.94 15.96 20.20
N ALA A 160 2.90 16.45 19.44
CA ALA A 160 3.59 15.66 18.44
C ALA A 160 4.34 14.50 19.10
N MET A 161 4.26 13.32 18.50
CA MET A 161 5.05 12.16 18.92
C MET A 161 6.48 12.29 18.40
N SER A 162 7.44 11.55 18.99
CA SER A 162 8.74 11.42 18.34
C SER A 162 8.62 10.59 17.05
N SER A 163 9.49 10.83 16.07
CA SER A 163 9.57 10.00 14.86
C SER A 163 9.74 8.52 15.16
N ARG A 164 10.51 8.18 16.20
CA ARG A 164 10.68 6.80 16.68
C ARG A 164 9.37 6.18 17.18
N ASP A 165 8.57 6.93 17.93
CA ASP A 165 7.28 6.43 18.43
C ASP A 165 6.29 6.23 17.28
N VAL A 166 6.29 7.11 16.28
CA VAL A 166 5.43 6.95 15.09
C VAL A 166 5.87 5.73 14.27
N VAL A 167 7.18 5.55 14.06
CA VAL A 167 7.73 4.36 13.40
C VAL A 167 7.29 3.08 14.11
N ALA A 168 7.43 3.03 15.45
CA ALA A 168 7.03 1.88 16.24
C ALA A 168 5.51 1.63 16.16
N LYS A 169 4.70 2.69 16.31
CA LYS A 169 3.24 2.64 16.23
C LYS A 169 2.75 2.07 14.90
N TYR A 170 3.35 2.46 13.78
CA TYR A 170 2.96 2.00 12.44
C TYR A 170 3.71 0.75 11.98
N GLU A 171 4.63 0.23 12.79
CA GLU A 171 5.51 -0.89 12.45
C GLU A 171 6.33 -0.65 11.16
N LEU A 172 6.78 0.59 10.92
CA LEU A 172 7.46 0.94 9.65
C LEU A 172 8.81 0.22 9.47
N GLN A 173 9.41 -0.28 10.55
CA GLN A 173 10.59 -1.14 10.47
C GLN A 173 10.38 -2.40 9.62
N ALA A 174 9.14 -2.89 9.52
CA ALA A 174 8.82 -4.05 8.71
C ALA A 174 9.12 -3.80 7.22
N LEU A 175 9.02 -2.56 6.74
CA LEU A 175 9.30 -2.21 5.33
C LEU A 175 10.74 -2.53 4.91
N PHE A 176 11.67 -2.66 5.86
CA PHE A 176 13.01 -3.11 5.55
C PHE A 176 13.05 -4.58 5.06
N GLY A 177 11.99 -5.36 5.26
CA GLY A 177 11.80 -6.68 4.65
C GLY A 177 11.59 -6.64 3.13
N CYS A 178 11.14 -5.51 2.57
CA CYS A 178 10.96 -5.34 1.13
C CYS A 178 12.32 -5.19 0.43
N ARG A 179 12.90 -6.31 -0.03
CA ARG A 179 14.28 -6.38 -0.56
C ARG A 179 14.49 -5.56 -1.83
N GLU A 180 13.49 -5.55 -2.71
CA GLU A 180 13.54 -4.83 -3.99
C GLU A 180 12.96 -3.42 -3.94
N LEU A 181 12.59 -2.90 -2.76
CA LEU A 181 12.03 -1.56 -2.67
C LEU A 181 13.04 -0.54 -3.22
N ARG A 182 12.53 0.40 -4.04
CA ARG A 182 13.30 1.48 -4.66
C ARG A 182 12.70 2.86 -4.39
N VAL A 183 11.37 2.93 -4.33
CA VAL A 183 10.64 4.18 -4.08
C VAL A 183 9.63 3.96 -2.97
N LEU A 184 9.72 4.78 -1.93
CA LEU A 184 8.69 4.90 -0.90
C LEU A 184 8.11 6.31 -0.97
N ARG A 185 6.81 6.41 -1.23
CA ARG A 185 6.08 7.68 -1.19
C ARG A 185 5.25 7.75 0.08
N MET A 186 5.59 8.69 0.94
CA MET A 186 4.77 9.03 2.10
C MET A 186 3.92 10.23 1.70
N ARG A 187 2.65 9.98 1.41
CA ARG A 187 1.69 11.05 1.16
C ARG A 187 1.00 11.39 2.45
N TYR A 188 0.77 12.66 2.74
CA TYR A 188 0.11 13.03 3.99
C TYR A 188 -0.97 14.08 3.80
N VAL A 189 -2.00 14.00 4.64
CA VAL A 189 -3.00 15.04 4.82
C VAL A 189 -2.69 15.82 6.10
N GLU A 190 -2.49 17.13 5.98
CA GLU A 190 -2.36 18.01 7.14
C GLU A 190 -3.73 18.32 7.76
N CYS A 191 -3.99 17.74 8.93
CA CYS A 191 -5.22 17.98 9.66
C CYS A 191 -5.19 19.32 10.42
N LYS A 192 -5.93 20.31 9.92
CA LYS A 192 -6.05 21.64 10.54
C LYS A 192 -6.53 21.59 12.00
N ILE A 193 -7.47 20.69 12.32
CA ILE A 193 -7.99 20.51 13.70
C ILE A 193 -6.88 20.03 14.64
N VAL A 194 -6.06 19.08 14.18
CA VAL A 194 -4.93 18.57 14.98
C VAL A 194 -3.84 19.63 15.11
N LYS A 195 -3.52 20.35 14.03
CA LYS A 195 -2.56 21.46 14.08
C LYS A 195 -2.96 22.51 15.11
N ALA A 196 -4.25 22.87 15.17
CA ALA A 196 -4.76 23.84 16.13
C ALA A 196 -4.76 23.36 17.58
N SER A 197 -4.84 22.03 17.80
CA SER A 197 -4.85 21.42 19.15
C SER A 197 -3.48 20.86 19.58
N CYS A 198 -2.47 20.90 18.71
CA CYS A 198 -1.12 20.44 19.00
C CYS A 198 -0.32 21.58 19.65
N THR A 199 -0.18 21.52 20.97
CA THR A 199 0.47 22.59 21.76
C THR A 199 1.99 22.41 21.88
N GLU A 200 2.50 21.22 21.57
CA GLU A 200 3.92 20.87 21.67
C GLU A 200 4.38 20.11 20.40
N GLY A 201 5.38 20.68 19.72
CA GLY A 201 5.97 20.13 18.49
C GLY A 201 5.10 20.32 17.24
N ASP A 202 5.67 19.97 16.08
CA ASP A 202 5.01 20.04 14.77
C ASP A 202 4.83 18.63 14.18
N PRO A 203 3.61 18.13 13.99
CA PRO A 203 3.34 16.83 13.39
C PRO A 203 3.93 16.66 11.98
N VAL A 204 4.08 17.74 11.20
CA VAL A 204 4.68 17.69 9.86
C VAL A 204 6.20 17.50 9.98
N ALA A 205 6.85 18.17 10.93
CA ALA A 205 8.27 17.96 11.23
C ALA A 205 8.57 16.50 11.57
N VAL A 206 7.68 15.81 12.31
CA VAL A 206 7.81 14.37 12.61
C VAL A 206 7.87 13.53 11.33
N LEU A 207 7.04 13.84 10.33
CA LEU A 207 7.06 13.13 9.04
C LEU A 207 8.37 13.38 8.27
N GLN A 208 8.92 14.60 8.35
CA GLN A 208 10.22 14.94 7.74
C GLN A 208 11.36 14.15 8.41
N GLU A 209 11.35 14.05 9.74
CA GLU A 209 12.30 13.22 10.48
C GLU A 209 12.19 11.74 10.10
N MET A 210 10.96 11.22 10.02
CA MET A 210 10.71 9.84 9.59
C MET A 210 11.27 9.58 8.20
N ARG A 211 11.10 10.51 7.25
CA ARG A 211 11.69 10.41 5.91
C ARG A 211 13.20 10.19 5.98
N GLY A 212 13.89 11.04 6.75
CA GLY A 212 15.34 10.94 6.95
C GLY A 212 15.74 9.62 7.60
N TRP A 213 15.05 9.22 8.67
CA TRP A 213 15.29 7.97 9.37
C TRP A 213 15.13 6.74 8.47
N ILE A 214 14.06 6.67 7.67
CA ILE A 214 13.84 5.54 6.73
C ILE A 214 14.98 5.47 5.71
N GLN A 215 15.38 6.61 5.13
CA GLN A 215 16.49 6.64 4.17
C GLN A 215 17.80 6.15 4.78
N GLU A 216 18.13 6.60 5.99
CA GLU A 216 19.33 6.20 6.71
C GLU A 216 19.34 4.69 7.01
N GLU A 217 18.22 4.13 7.48
CA GLU A 217 18.11 2.72 7.83
C GLU A 217 18.17 1.78 6.60
N PHE A 218 17.63 2.20 5.46
CA PHE A 218 17.87 1.49 4.20
C PHE A 218 19.36 1.57 3.81
N GLY A 219 19.99 2.74 3.96
CA GLY A 219 21.41 2.95 3.70
C GLY A 219 22.32 2.06 4.55
N LYS A 220 22.04 1.93 5.85
CA LYS A 220 22.74 0.99 6.77
C LYS A 220 22.68 -0.46 6.32
N LYS A 221 21.67 -0.83 5.52
CA LYS A 221 21.48 -2.17 4.95
C LYS A 221 22.03 -2.29 3.52
N GLY A 222 22.81 -1.31 3.05
CA GLY A 222 23.39 -1.30 1.70
C GLY A 222 22.36 -1.14 0.59
N ARG A 223 21.21 -0.53 0.87
CA ARG A 223 20.13 -0.32 -0.10
C ARG A 223 19.84 1.15 -0.26
N GLU A 224 19.76 1.60 -1.51
CA GLU A 224 19.31 2.94 -1.86
C GLU A 224 17.80 2.92 -2.13
N VAL A 225 17.04 3.68 -1.32
CA VAL A 225 15.60 3.86 -1.48
C VAL A 225 15.30 5.36 -1.52
N ARG A 226 14.63 5.80 -2.59
CA ARG A 226 14.14 7.17 -2.71
C ARG A 226 12.89 7.31 -1.84
N VAL A 227 12.97 8.13 -0.79
CA VAL A 227 11.82 8.43 0.06
C VAL A 227 11.31 9.83 -0.26
N GLU A 228 10.09 9.89 -0.77
CA GLU A 228 9.36 11.11 -1.11
C GLU A 228 8.35 11.40 -0.01
N LEU A 229 8.24 12.66 0.39
CA LEU A 229 7.19 13.14 1.28
C LEU A 229 6.36 14.17 0.53
N LEU A 230 5.06 13.89 0.36
CA LEU A 230 4.16 14.64 -0.51
C LEU A 230 2.91 15.05 0.26
N GLU A 231 2.61 16.34 0.30
CA GLU A 231 1.34 16.82 0.84
C GLU A 231 0.20 16.54 -0.14
N ILE A 232 -0.95 16.10 0.36
CA ILE A 232 -2.18 15.98 -0.39
C ILE A 232 -3.07 17.17 -0.02
N GLU A 233 -3.33 18.04 -1.00
CA GLU A 233 -4.34 19.08 -0.86
C GLU A 233 -5.73 18.42 -0.77
N THR A 234 -6.43 18.65 0.32
CA THR A 234 -7.85 18.29 0.44
C THR A 234 -8.68 19.41 -0.17
N SER A 235 -9.28 19.14 -1.34
CA SER A 235 -10.27 20.01 -2.00
C SER A 235 -11.56 20.13 -1.19
#